data_AF-A0AAP0RB84-F1
#
_entry.id   AF-A0AAP0RB84-F1
#
_cell.length_a   1.000
_cell.length_b   1.000
_cell.length_c   1.000
_cell.angle_alpha   90.00
_cell.angle_beta   90.00
_cell.angle_gamma   90.00
#
_symmetry.space_group_name_H-M   'P 1'
#
loop_
_entity.id
_entity.type
_entity.pdbx_description
1 polymer ?
#
loop_
_entity_poly.entity_id
_entity_poly.type
_entity_poly.pdbx_seq_one_letter_code
_entity_poly.pdbx_strand_id
1 'polypeptide(L)'
;MPVKSAQSSSVRDRTQEFLGVAERLKKSLSSENVASSGSGSKPEVQQRSAVAVQSEFNKRASKIGFGIHQTSQKLAKLAKLAKRTSVFDDPTTEIQELTAVIKQDITALNSACSRPSAPL
;
A
#
# COMPACT_ATOMS: atom_id res chain seq x y z
N MET A 1 40.65 6.58 3.54
CA MET A 1 39.67 5.89 2.68
C MET A 1 38.34 6.62 2.81
N PRO A 2 37.75 7.20 1.75
CA PRO A 2 36.49 7.93 1.89
C PRO A 2 35.30 6.98 1.75
N VAL A 3 34.38 7.04 2.71
CA VAL A 3 33.16 6.25 2.77
C VAL A 3 32.09 6.85 1.85
N LYS A 4 31.50 6.00 0.99
CA LYS A 4 30.47 6.38 0.03
C LYS A 4 29.14 6.53 0.77
N SER A 5 28.66 7.76 0.92
CA SER A 5 27.36 8.04 1.56
C SER A 5 26.22 7.41 0.75
N ALA A 6 25.39 6.63 1.45
CA ALA A 6 24.19 6.02 0.90
C ALA A 6 23.27 7.09 0.33
N GLN A 7 22.80 6.89 -0.90
CA GLN A 7 21.74 7.70 -1.51
C GLN A 7 20.52 7.65 -0.59
N SER A 8 20.27 8.75 0.12
CA SER A 8 18.97 9.02 0.69
C SER A 8 17.99 9.12 -0.47
N SER A 9 17.01 8.22 -0.52
CA SER A 9 15.85 8.41 -1.36
C SER A 9 15.24 9.75 -0.96
N SER A 10 15.51 10.79 -1.77
CA SER A 10 14.94 12.10 -1.59
C SER A 10 13.42 11.94 -1.56
N VAL A 11 12.84 12.11 -0.38
CA VAL A 11 11.40 12.08 -0.17
C VAL A 11 10.87 13.26 -0.96
N ARG A 12 10.36 12.98 -2.16
CA ARG A 12 9.76 13.98 -3.03
C ARG A 12 8.50 14.50 -2.36
N ASP A 13 8.40 15.81 -2.14
CA ASP A 13 7.19 16.44 -1.63
C ASP A 13 6.09 16.39 -2.70
N ARG A 14 5.11 15.49 -2.51
CA ARG A 14 3.98 15.28 -3.42
C ARG A 14 2.74 16.08 -3.03
N THR A 15 2.85 17.01 -2.08
CA THR A 15 1.71 17.77 -1.57
C THR A 15 1.00 18.55 -2.68
N GLN A 16 1.76 19.11 -3.63
CA GLN A 16 1.19 19.86 -4.76
C GLN A 16 0.39 18.97 -5.73
N GLU A 17 0.83 17.73 -5.96
CA GLU A 17 0.07 16.77 -6.75
C GLU A 17 -1.26 16.43 -6.07
N PHE A 18 -1.23 16.21 -4.75
CA PHE A 18 -2.42 15.93 -3.96
C PHE A 18 -3.43 17.09 -3.98
N LEU A 19 -2.96 18.33 -3.78
CA LEU A 19 -3.80 19.53 -3.85
C LEU A 19 -4.48 19.65 -5.21
N GLY A 20 -3.75 19.40 -6.30
CA GLY A 20 -4.31 19.40 -7.65
C GLY A 20 -5.41 18.35 -7.86
N VAL A 21 -5.28 17.16 -7.25
CA VAL A 21 -6.31 16.13 -7.28
C VAL A 21 -7.53 16.52 -6.43
N ALA A 22 -7.30 17.07 -5.24
CA ALA A 22 -8.36 17.50 -4.33
C ALA A 22 -9.23 18.62 -4.94
N GLU A 23 -8.62 19.61 -5.58
CA GLU A 23 -9.34 20.69 -6.27
C GLU A 23 -10.17 20.18 -7.46
N ARG A 24 -9.66 19.21 -8.22
CA ARG A 24 -10.42 18.57 -9.31
C ARG A 24 -11.65 17.83 -8.79
N LEU A 25 -11.52 17.12 -7.67
CA LEU A 25 -12.63 16.42 -7.02
C LEU A 25 -13.67 17.41 -6.49
N LYS A 26 -13.23 18.47 -5.81
CA LYS A 26 -14.10 19.54 -5.31
C LYS A 26 -14.88 20.21 -6.45
N LYS A 27 -14.22 20.49 -7.58
CA LYS A 27 -14.86 21.08 -8.76
C LYS A 27 -15.89 20.14 -9.38
N SER A 28 -15.60 18.83 -9.45
CA SER A 28 -16.55 17.82 -9.92
C SER A 28 -17.81 17.75 -9.05
N LEU A 29 -17.66 17.79 -7.72
CA LEU A 29 -18.78 17.77 -6.76
C LEU A 29 -19.60 19.06 -6.79
N SER A 30 -18.97 20.22 -6.98
CA SER A 30 -19.69 21.50 -7.13
C SER A 30 -20.41 21.65 -8.46
N SER A 31 -20.00 20.89 -9.50
CA SER A 31 -20.60 20.97 -10.84
C SER A 31 -21.91 20.18 -10.97
N GLU A 32 -22.28 19.35 -10.00
CA GLU A 32 -23.58 18.64 -9.99
C GLU A 32 -24.77 19.54 -9.61
N ASN A 33 -24.54 20.82 -9.23
CA ASN A 33 -25.63 21.71 -8.77
C ASN A 33 -25.96 22.89 -9.70
N VAL A 34 -25.29 23.03 -10.86
CA VAL A 34 -25.64 24.08 -11.85
C VAL A 34 -25.40 23.56 -13.27
N ALA A 35 -26.43 23.68 -14.12
CA ALA A 35 -26.43 23.51 -15.58
C ALA A 35 -26.76 22.12 -16.15
N SER A 36 -28.04 21.77 -16.03
CA SER A 36 -28.80 21.23 -17.15
C SER A 36 -28.88 22.26 -18.29
N SER A 37 -28.06 22.11 -19.33
CA SER A 37 -28.32 22.50 -20.74
C SER A 37 -27.00 22.62 -21.50
N GLY A 38 -26.82 21.83 -22.56
CA GLY A 38 -25.74 22.08 -23.54
C GLY A 38 -25.02 20.82 -24.03
N SER A 39 -25.58 20.21 -25.07
CA SER A 39 -24.90 19.57 -26.20
C SER A 39 -23.43 19.15 -26.04
N GLY A 40 -23.20 17.83 -26.11
CA GLY A 40 -22.01 17.28 -26.76
C GLY A 40 -21.05 16.50 -25.87
N SER A 41 -20.75 15.28 -26.31
CA SER A 41 -19.66 14.39 -25.88
C SER A 41 -19.97 13.46 -24.70
N LYS A 42 -20.23 12.19 -25.02
CA LYS A 42 -19.98 11.07 -24.11
C LYS A 42 -18.47 11.07 -23.77
N PRO A 43 -18.08 11.25 -22.49
CA PRO A 43 -17.20 10.27 -21.86
C PRO A 43 -17.51 10.01 -20.36
N GLU A 44 -18.69 10.40 -19.86
CA GLU A 44 -18.99 10.33 -18.41
C GLU A 44 -18.93 8.89 -17.83
N VAL A 45 -19.38 7.89 -18.61
CA VAL A 45 -19.33 6.48 -18.20
C VAL A 45 -17.89 5.95 -18.11
N GLN A 46 -17.00 6.44 -18.98
CA GLN A 46 -15.59 6.05 -19.00
C GLN A 46 -14.78 6.70 -17.88
N GLN A 47 -15.16 7.91 -17.47
CA GLN A 47 -14.51 8.61 -16.37
C GLN A 47 -14.92 8.03 -15.01
N ARG A 48 -16.21 7.67 -14.82
CA ARG A 48 -16.65 6.94 -13.62
C ARG A 48 -16.02 5.55 -13.50
N SER A 49 -15.88 4.81 -14.60
CA SER A 49 -15.25 3.49 -14.59
C SER A 49 -13.75 3.57 -14.31
N ALA A 50 -13.03 4.54 -14.88
CA ALA A 50 -11.62 4.78 -14.56
C ALA A 50 -11.41 5.16 -13.08
N VAL A 51 -12.28 6.00 -12.50
CA VAL A 51 -12.24 6.36 -11.07
C VAL A 51 -12.56 5.16 -10.19
N ALA A 52 -13.52 4.31 -10.57
CA ALA A 52 -13.83 3.08 -9.85
C ALA A 52 -12.67 2.07 -9.89
N VAL A 53 -12.01 1.91 -11.04
CA VAL A 53 -10.82 1.05 -11.19
C VAL A 53 -9.64 1.58 -10.37
N GLN A 54 -9.42 2.90 -10.37
CA GLN A 54 -8.40 3.53 -9.52
C GLN A 54 -8.70 3.33 -8.04
N SER A 55 -9.97 3.38 -7.65
CA SER A 55 -10.42 3.12 -6.27
C SER A 55 -10.14 1.67 -5.85
N GLU A 56 -10.43 0.68 -6.69
CA GLU A 56 -10.14 -0.74 -6.42
C GLU A 56 -8.64 -1.03 -6.35
N PHE A 57 -7.84 -0.43 -7.23
CA PHE A 57 -6.40 -0.49 -7.16
C PHE A 57 -5.89 0.11 -5.83
N ASN A 58 -6.33 1.33 -5.49
CA ASN A 58 -5.91 2.00 -4.25
C ASN A 58 -6.30 1.17 -3.02
N LYS A 59 -7.53 0.62 -2.96
CA LYS A 59 -7.96 -0.28 -1.87
C LYS A 59 -7.05 -1.50 -1.73
N ARG A 60 -6.70 -2.15 -2.84
CA ARG A 60 -5.79 -3.31 -2.83
C ARG A 60 -4.37 -2.90 -2.40
N ALA A 61 -3.86 -1.82 -2.96
CA ALA A 61 -2.54 -1.28 -2.61
C ALA A 61 -2.46 -0.89 -1.12
N SER A 62 -3.50 -0.27 -0.56
CA SER A 62 -3.57 0.04 0.88
C SER A 62 -3.54 -1.21 1.75
N LYS A 63 -4.27 -2.27 1.37
CA LYS A 63 -4.24 -3.55 2.09
C LYS A 63 -2.86 -4.21 2.06
N ILE A 64 -2.20 -4.21 0.89
CA ILE A 64 -0.85 -4.73 0.73
C ILE A 64 0.14 -3.92 1.57
N GLY A 65 0.08 -2.59 1.50
CA GLY A 65 0.94 -1.70 2.30
C GLY A 65 0.77 -1.92 3.80
N PHE A 66 -0.48 -2.08 4.27
CA PHE A 66 -0.78 -2.42 5.65
C PHE A 66 -0.18 -3.78 6.05
N GLY A 67 -0.36 -4.81 5.23
CA GLY A 67 0.20 -6.14 5.49
C GLY A 67 1.74 -6.12 5.53
N ILE A 68 2.39 -5.40 4.62
CA ILE A 68 3.86 -5.21 4.63
C ILE A 68 4.31 -4.57 5.94
N HIS A 69 3.61 -3.52 6.38
CA HIS A 69 3.94 -2.84 7.64
C HIS A 69 3.78 -3.77 8.84
N GLN A 70 2.72 -4.58 8.87
CA GLN A 70 2.51 -5.56 9.94
C GLN A 70 3.60 -6.64 9.97
N THR A 71 3.96 -7.19 8.81
CA THR A 71 5.03 -8.20 8.68
C THR A 71 6.39 -7.61 9.10
N SER A 72 6.67 -6.35 8.75
CA SER A 72 7.93 -5.70 9.14
C SER A 72 8.05 -5.50 10.66
N GLN A 73 6.96 -5.20 11.36
CA GLN A 73 6.93 -5.15 12.82
C GLN A 73 7.21 -6.53 13.44
N LYS A 74 6.61 -7.60 12.90
CA LYS A 74 6.88 -8.97 13.35
C LYS A 74 8.33 -9.36 13.13
N LEU A 75 8.90 -9.04 11.96
CA LEU A 75 10.33 -9.24 11.68
C LEU A 75 11.23 -8.49 12.66
N ALA A 76 10.88 -7.25 13.02
CA ALA A 76 11.62 -6.49 14.02
C ALA A 76 11.57 -7.15 15.41
N LYS A 77 10.43 -7.72 15.80
CA LYS A 77 10.29 -8.50 17.04
C LYS A 77 11.13 -9.79 16.97
N LEU A 78 11.05 -10.53 15.86
CA LEU A 78 11.87 -11.73 15.63
C LEU A 78 13.37 -11.43 15.78
N ALA A 79 13.83 -10.34 15.17
CA ALA A 79 15.22 -9.91 15.25
C ALA A 79 15.66 -9.58 16.69
N LYS A 80 14.76 -9.04 17.52
CA LYS A 80 15.04 -8.81 18.95
C LYS A 80 15.13 -10.12 19.72
N LEU A 81 14.21 -11.07 19.49
CA LEU A 81 14.21 -12.38 20.13
C LEU A 81 15.45 -13.19 19.76
N ALA A 82 15.82 -13.21 18.47
CA ALA A 82 17.00 -13.93 17.99
C ALA A 82 18.32 -13.38 18.57
N LYS A 83 18.37 -12.11 18.95
CA LYS A 83 19.52 -11.49 19.62
C LYS A 83 19.54 -11.72 21.12
N ARG A 84 18.43 -12.12 21.73
CA ARG A 84 18.32 -12.36 23.16
C ARG A 84 18.89 -13.74 23.47
N THR A 85 20.14 -13.78 23.90
CA THR A 85 20.77 -15.01 24.39
C THR A 85 20.52 -15.11 25.90
N SER A 86 19.37 -15.65 26.31
CA SER A 86 19.03 -15.88 27.72
C SER A 86 18.99 -17.38 27.99
N VAL A 87 19.78 -17.86 28.96
CA VAL A 87 19.90 -19.30 29.28
C VAL A 87 18.69 -19.81 30.08
N PHE A 88 17.94 -18.91 30.72
CA PHE A 88 16.81 -19.26 31.60
C PHE A 88 15.44 -19.07 30.94
N ASP A 89 15.42 -18.42 29.78
CA ASP A 89 14.19 -18.00 29.11
C ASP A 89 14.44 -18.15 27.61
N ASP A 90 14.41 -19.42 27.17
CA ASP A 90 14.73 -19.82 25.80
C ASP A 90 13.65 -19.30 24.85
N PRO A 91 13.97 -18.34 23.97
CA PRO A 91 12.99 -17.78 23.04
C PRO A 91 12.69 -18.72 21.86
N THR A 92 13.24 -19.93 21.81
CA THR A 92 13.14 -20.83 20.64
C THR A 92 11.70 -21.10 20.20
N THR A 93 10.78 -21.37 21.13
CA THR A 93 9.37 -21.60 20.77
C THR A 93 8.72 -20.36 20.18
N GLU A 94 8.92 -19.19 20.81
CA GLU A 94 8.36 -17.92 20.30
C GLU A 94 8.97 -17.57 18.94
N ILE A 95 10.27 -17.81 18.74
CA ILE A 95 10.95 -17.62 17.46
C ILE A 95 10.33 -18.51 16.37
N GLN A 96 10.09 -19.78 16.67
CA GLN A 96 9.48 -20.72 15.72
C GLN A 96 8.06 -20.29 15.33
N GLU A 97 7.23 -19.93 16.31
CA GLU A 97 5.87 -19.46 16.08
C GLU A 97 5.86 -18.17 15.26
N LEU A 98 6.63 -17.16 15.67
CA LEU A 98 6.68 -15.88 14.97
C LEU A 98 7.21 -16.05 13.54
N THR A 99 8.16 -16.98 13.33
CA THR A 99 8.69 -17.32 12.00
C THR A 99 7.63 -17.97 11.13
N ALA A 100 6.82 -18.89 11.67
CA ALA A 100 5.73 -19.53 10.92
C ALA A 100 4.69 -18.49 10.48
N VAL A 101 4.30 -17.58 11.38
CA VAL A 101 3.38 -16.48 11.07
C VAL A 101 3.96 -15.54 10.01
N ILE A 102 5.22 -15.15 10.11
CA ILE A 102 5.88 -14.28 9.11
C ILE A 102 5.92 -14.95 7.74
N LYS A 103 6.23 -16.26 7.67
CA LYS A 103 6.19 -17.00 6.41
C LYS A 103 4.80 -16.99 5.79
N GLN A 104 3.76 -17.21 6.60
CA GLN A 104 2.38 -17.17 6.14
C GLN A 104 1.99 -15.77 5.63
N ASP A 105 2.33 -14.71 6.36
CA ASP A 105 2.06 -13.33 5.94
C ASP A 105 2.73 -13.00 4.61
N ILE A 106 3.99 -13.40 4.41
CA ILE A 106 4.74 -13.16 3.16
C ILE A 106 4.08 -13.90 2.01
N THR A 107 3.67 -15.16 2.20
CA THR A 107 2.93 -15.91 1.18
C THR A 107 1.63 -15.19 0.80
N ALA A 108 0.85 -14.76 1.79
CA ALA A 108 -0.39 -14.02 1.56
C ALA A 108 -0.15 -12.69 0.82
N LEU A 109 0.90 -11.96 1.19
CA LEU A 109 1.30 -10.72 0.51
C LEU A 109 1.70 -10.97 -0.95
N ASN A 110 2.49 -12.02 -1.21
CA ASN A 110 2.88 -12.40 -2.57
C ASN A 110 1.65 -12.76 -3.42
N SER A 111 0.69 -13.49 -2.84
CA SER A 111 -0.57 -13.79 -3.50
C SER A 111 -1.41 -12.54 -3.78
N ALA A 112 -1.40 -11.56 -2.88
CA ALA A 112 -2.14 -10.30 -3.07
C ALA A 112 -1.50 -9.38 -4.13
N CYS A 113 -0.16 -9.42 -4.27
CA CYS A 113 0.58 -8.70 -5.30
C CYS A 113 0.40 -9.32 -6.70
N SER A 114 0.24 -10.65 -6.77
CA SER A 114 -0.06 -11.32 -8.02
C SER A 114 -1.50 -11.00 -8.42
N ARG A 115 -1.68 -10.24 -9.50
CA ARG A 115 -2.99 -10.04 -10.12
C ARG A 115 -3.56 -11.43 -10.42
N PRO A 116 -4.79 -11.78 -9.98
CA PRO A 116 -5.37 -13.06 -10.36
C PRO A 116 -5.41 -13.11 -11.88
N SER A 117 -4.65 -14.03 -12.46
CA SER A 117 -4.79 -14.40 -13.86
C SER A 117 -6.25 -14.80 -14.05
N ALA A 118 -6.94 -14.16 -14.99
CA ALA A 118 -8.28 -14.59 -15.35
C ALA A 118 -8.20 -16.08 -15.76
N PRO A 119 -9.16 -16.91 -15.36
CA PRO A 119 -9.29 -18.24 -15.94
C PRO A 119 -9.57 -18.08 -17.45
N LEU A 120 -8.83 -18.85 -18.26
CA LEU A 120 -9.04 -18.99 -19.71
C LEU A 120 -10.32 -19.77 -19.99
#